data_AF-X1IEL8-F1
#
_entry.id   AF-X1IEL8-F1
#
_cell.length_a   1.000
_cell.length_b   1.000
_cell.length_c   1.000
_cell.angle_alpha   90.00
_cell.angle_beta   90.00
_cell.angle_gamma   90.00
#
_symmetry.space_group_name_H-M   'P 1'
#
loop_
_entity.id
_entity.type
_entity.pdbx_description
1 polymer ?
#
loop_
_entity_poly.entity_id
_entity_poly.type
_entity_poly.pdbx_seq_one_letter_code
_entity_poly.pdbx_strand_id
1 'polypeptide(L)'
;KRAAAVGQNLLWEFNNVNLSDPNQSLFIRFKYNVSVNPPDLHVYGRWVVGDYRQIRYGARIQTPFHYFDRKDLIRTFHEIEVLADAVAADGYLAVEFINVPLNNTVVIFPLADGLEVLYKADTFGANFLRAVILIMLRLIFLAVLGILASTFLSFPVAILLCLMIFSTAIVSGFVIESFEYISAELSGVYYYAVKPIIQLLPRFDRLNPSKFLVPARLLSWSLLARVAAIMICIKASLLLLLALLIFSYREIARIVV
;
A
#
# COMPACT_ATOMS: atom_id res chain seq x y z
N LYS A 1 -16.56 6.88 5.14
CA LYS A 1 -17.02 5.82 4.21
C LYS A 1 -18.03 6.48 3.28
N ARG A 2 -18.11 6.09 2.00
CA ARG A 2 -19.17 6.58 1.10
C ARG A 2 -20.22 5.49 0.97
N ALA A 3 -21.50 5.84 1.03
CA ALA A 3 -22.58 4.85 1.01
C ALA A 3 -23.68 5.28 0.04
N ALA A 4 -24.23 4.32 -0.70
CA ALA A 4 -25.33 4.51 -1.63
C ALA A 4 -26.55 3.77 -1.10
N ALA A 5 -27.59 4.50 -0.68
CA ALA A 5 -28.88 3.87 -0.44
C ALA A 5 -29.49 3.36 -1.75
N VAL A 6 -30.55 2.56 -1.65
CA VAL A 6 -31.25 2.01 -2.82
C VAL A 6 -31.76 3.17 -3.68
N GLY A 7 -31.45 3.14 -4.98
CA GLY A 7 -31.78 4.20 -5.93
C GLY A 7 -30.83 5.41 -5.92
N GLN A 8 -29.84 5.46 -5.02
CA GLN A 8 -28.83 6.52 -5.00
C GLN A 8 -27.60 6.16 -5.84
N ASN A 9 -26.90 7.21 -6.26
CA ASN A 9 -25.63 7.14 -6.97
C ASN A 9 -24.47 7.68 -6.13
N LEU A 10 -23.27 7.21 -6.43
CA LEU A 10 -22.00 7.73 -5.90
C LEU A 10 -21.10 8.09 -7.07
N LEU A 11 -20.56 9.31 -7.04
CA LEU A 11 -19.64 9.82 -8.05
C LEU A 11 -18.24 9.98 -7.46
N TRP A 12 -17.25 9.45 -8.17
CA TRP A 12 -15.84 9.70 -7.92
C TRP A 12 -15.25 10.43 -9.12
N GLU A 13 -14.48 11.47 -8.82
CA GLU A 13 -13.85 12.32 -9.81
C GLU A 13 -12.33 12.20 -9.64
N PHE A 14 -11.65 11.88 -10.74
CA PHE A 14 -10.21 11.73 -10.82
C PHE A 14 -9.67 12.82 -11.74
N ASN A 15 -8.59 13.47 -11.32
CA ASN A 15 -7.86 14.46 -12.10
C ASN A 15 -6.43 13.94 -12.33
N ASN A 16 -5.79 14.43 -13.40
CA ASN A 16 -4.42 14.05 -13.78
C ASN A 16 -4.25 12.55 -14.09
N VAL A 17 -5.25 11.93 -14.71
CA VAL A 17 -5.12 10.59 -15.27
C VAL A 17 -4.27 10.70 -16.54
N ASN A 18 -2.98 10.38 -16.41
CA ASN A 18 -2.03 10.49 -17.52
C ASN A 18 -1.97 9.17 -18.28
N LEU A 19 -2.48 9.18 -19.51
CA LEU A 19 -2.50 8.02 -20.38
C LEU A 19 -1.40 8.16 -21.42
N SER A 20 -0.51 7.16 -21.49
CA SER A 20 0.54 7.12 -22.52
C SER A 20 -0.01 6.73 -23.90
N ASP A 21 -1.13 6.00 -23.95
CA ASP A 21 -1.77 5.51 -25.18
C ASP A 21 -3.31 5.55 -25.02
N PRO A 22 -4.05 6.22 -25.92
CA PRO A 22 -5.52 6.27 -25.87
C PRO A 22 -6.21 4.93 -26.18
N ASN A 23 -5.53 3.98 -26.84
CA ASN A 23 -6.09 2.65 -27.12
C ASN A 23 -5.89 1.65 -25.99
N GLN A 24 -5.30 2.09 -24.88
CA GLN A 24 -5.02 1.23 -23.75
C GLN A 24 -6.27 1.03 -22.86
N SER A 25 -6.38 -0.12 -22.21
CA SER A 25 -7.37 -0.33 -21.14
C SER A 25 -6.92 0.26 -19.80
N LEU A 26 -7.86 0.89 -19.10
CA LEU A 26 -7.80 1.22 -17.68
C LEU A 26 -8.71 0.29 -16.89
N PHE A 27 -8.36 0.04 -15.62
CA PHE A 27 -9.09 -0.85 -14.74
C PHE A 27 -9.66 -0.09 -13.56
N ILE A 28 -10.97 -0.20 -13.35
CA ILE A 28 -11.62 0.30 -12.15
C ILE A 28 -11.68 -0.84 -11.16
N ARG A 29 -10.84 -0.77 -10.15
CA ARG A 29 -10.78 -1.75 -9.07
C ARG A 29 -11.60 -1.26 -7.90
N PHE A 30 -12.53 -2.07 -7.44
CA PHE A 30 -13.40 -1.69 -6.33
C PHE A 30 -13.66 -2.83 -5.37
N LYS A 31 -14.04 -2.45 -4.16
CA LYS A 31 -14.52 -3.34 -3.11
C LYS A 31 -15.57 -2.59 -2.31
N TYR A 32 -16.74 -3.19 -2.15
CA TYR A 32 -17.79 -2.66 -1.30
C TYR A 32 -18.22 -3.66 -0.24
N ASN A 33 -18.73 -3.11 0.85
CA ASN A 33 -19.49 -3.81 1.87
C ASN A 33 -20.97 -3.46 1.72
N VAL A 34 -21.82 -4.13 2.50
CA VAL A 34 -23.25 -3.87 2.56
C VAL A 34 -23.70 -3.76 4.00
N SER A 35 -24.77 -3.02 4.26
CA SER A 35 -25.38 -2.94 5.60
C SER A 35 -26.06 -4.25 6.00
N VAL A 36 -26.83 -4.84 5.08
CA VAL A 36 -27.52 -6.13 5.24
C VAL A 36 -27.05 -7.05 4.12
N ASN A 37 -26.68 -8.29 4.47
CA ASN A 37 -26.23 -9.26 3.48
C ASN A 37 -27.43 -9.72 2.63
N PRO A 38 -27.35 -9.63 1.29
CA PRO A 38 -28.35 -10.21 0.41
C PRO A 38 -28.27 -11.76 0.46
N PRO A 39 -29.37 -12.48 0.16
CA PRO A 39 -29.42 -13.95 0.29
C PRO A 39 -28.36 -14.70 -0.52
N ASP A 40 -28.00 -14.17 -1.68
CA ASP A 40 -26.99 -14.73 -2.58
C ASP A 40 -25.61 -14.09 -2.41
N LEU A 41 -25.44 -13.16 -1.45
CA LEU A 41 -24.21 -12.39 -1.21
C LEU A 41 -23.74 -11.55 -2.40
N HIS A 42 -24.61 -11.25 -3.36
CA HIS A 42 -24.28 -10.42 -4.51
C HIS A 42 -25.08 -9.11 -4.51
N VAL A 43 -24.52 -8.09 -5.14
CA VAL A 43 -25.16 -6.79 -5.34
C VAL A 43 -25.18 -6.46 -6.82
N TYR A 44 -26.33 -6.03 -7.32
CA TYR A 44 -26.46 -5.50 -8.67
C TYR A 44 -25.99 -4.05 -8.69
N GLY A 45 -25.10 -3.70 -9.60
CA GLY A 45 -24.57 -2.36 -9.75
C GLY A 45 -24.63 -1.93 -11.20
N ARG A 46 -25.06 -0.69 -11.42
CA ARG A 46 -24.82 -0.01 -12.69
C ARG A 46 -23.63 0.92 -12.52
N TRP A 47 -22.65 0.76 -13.39
CA TRP A 47 -21.46 1.59 -13.42
C TRP A 47 -21.46 2.44 -14.67
N VAL A 48 -21.08 3.71 -14.53
CA VAL A 48 -20.90 4.63 -15.65
C VAL A 48 -19.51 5.23 -15.55
N VAL A 49 -18.76 5.20 -16.64
CA VAL A 49 -17.37 5.66 -16.69
C VAL A 49 -17.21 6.61 -17.85
N GLY A 50 -16.67 7.78 -17.60
CA GLY A 50 -16.42 8.79 -18.62
C GLY A 50 -16.31 10.19 -18.03
N ASP A 51 -16.47 11.21 -18.86
CA ASP A 51 -16.42 12.60 -18.43
C ASP A 51 -17.82 13.11 -18.04
N TYR A 52 -18.14 13.00 -16.75
CA TYR A 52 -19.43 13.44 -16.20
C TYR A 52 -19.70 14.95 -16.37
N ARG A 53 -18.68 15.78 -16.65
CA ARG A 53 -18.87 17.21 -16.90
C ARG A 53 -19.70 17.46 -18.16
N GLN A 54 -19.64 16.55 -19.14
CA GLN A 54 -20.40 16.66 -20.38
C GLN A 54 -21.92 16.55 -20.13
N ILE A 55 -22.32 15.70 -19.18
CA ILE A 55 -23.71 15.55 -18.76
C ILE A 55 -24.11 16.70 -17.83
N ARG A 56 -23.27 17.03 -16.83
CA ARG A 56 -23.58 18.05 -15.83
C ARG A 56 -23.74 19.45 -16.42
N TYR A 57 -22.92 19.82 -17.39
CA TYR A 57 -22.91 21.16 -17.99
C TYR A 57 -23.53 21.21 -19.39
N GLY A 58 -24.08 20.11 -19.90
CA GLY A 58 -24.68 20.04 -21.24
C GLY A 58 -23.68 20.31 -22.37
N ALA A 59 -22.40 19.98 -22.17
CA ALA A 59 -21.38 20.13 -23.20
C ALA A 59 -21.56 19.07 -24.29
N ARG A 60 -21.04 19.34 -25.51
CA ARG A 60 -21.01 18.34 -26.57
C ARG A 60 -20.26 17.10 -26.10
N ILE A 61 -20.82 15.91 -26.38
CA ILE A 61 -20.18 14.65 -26.03
C ILE A 61 -18.89 14.53 -26.85
N GLN A 62 -17.75 14.55 -26.18
CA GLN A 62 -16.42 14.44 -26.79
C GLN A 62 -15.77 13.10 -26.50
N THR A 63 -16.00 12.54 -25.31
CA THR A 63 -15.51 11.22 -24.91
C THR A 63 -16.69 10.27 -24.70
N PRO A 64 -16.56 8.99 -25.09
CA PRO A 64 -17.62 8.01 -24.90
C PRO A 64 -17.84 7.69 -23.42
N PHE A 65 -19.10 7.39 -23.08
CA PHE A 65 -19.46 6.82 -21.79
C PHE A 65 -19.52 5.30 -21.89
N HIS A 66 -18.89 4.61 -20.95
CA HIS A 66 -18.97 3.16 -20.84
C HIS A 66 -19.91 2.78 -19.70
N TYR A 67 -20.89 1.93 -20.00
CA TYR A 67 -21.92 1.49 -19.08
C TYR A 67 -21.74 0.00 -18.78
N PHE A 68 -21.73 -0.36 -17.50
CA PHE A 68 -21.62 -1.75 -17.07
C PHE A 68 -22.71 -2.08 -16.07
N ASP A 69 -23.63 -2.95 -16.47
CA ASP A 69 -24.61 -3.57 -15.57
C ASP A 69 -24.06 -4.92 -15.14
N ARG A 70 -23.70 -5.04 -13.86
CA ARG A 70 -23.06 -6.26 -13.32
C ARG A 70 -23.57 -6.62 -11.94
N LYS A 71 -23.38 -7.88 -11.58
CA LYS A 71 -23.75 -8.46 -10.30
C LYS A 71 -22.51 -9.09 -9.68
N ASP A 72 -22.02 -8.51 -8.60
CA ASP A 72 -20.75 -8.93 -8.00
C ASP A 72 -20.89 -9.31 -6.52
N LEU A 73 -20.00 -10.19 -6.07
CA LEU A 73 -19.93 -10.61 -4.67
C LEU A 73 -19.62 -9.43 -3.75
N ILE A 74 -20.23 -9.44 -2.57
CA ILE A 74 -19.89 -8.47 -1.52
C ILE A 74 -18.49 -8.77 -0.94
N ARG A 75 -17.81 -7.74 -0.46
CA ARG A 75 -16.58 -7.83 0.35
C ARG A 75 -15.38 -8.47 -0.36
N THR A 76 -15.43 -8.67 -1.67
CA THR A 76 -14.31 -9.11 -2.52
C THR A 76 -13.93 -8.02 -3.51
N PHE A 77 -12.70 -8.09 -4.02
CA PHE A 77 -12.22 -7.16 -5.03
C PHE A 77 -12.72 -7.58 -6.41
N HIS A 78 -13.20 -6.60 -7.19
CA HIS A 78 -13.59 -6.77 -8.57
C HIS A 78 -12.95 -5.68 -9.43
N GLU A 79 -12.80 -5.97 -10.71
CA GLU A 79 -12.21 -5.08 -11.70
C GLU A 79 -13.16 -4.94 -12.90
N ILE A 80 -13.31 -3.71 -13.39
CA ILE A 80 -13.96 -3.40 -14.67
C ILE A 80 -12.87 -2.91 -15.60
N GLU A 81 -12.72 -3.57 -16.74
CA GLU A 81 -11.90 -3.09 -17.83
C GLU A 81 -12.67 -2.03 -18.63
N VAL A 82 -12.05 -0.88 -18.85
CA VAL A 82 -12.62 0.24 -19.61
C VAL A 82 -11.57 0.73 -20.60
N LEU A 83 -11.98 1.17 -21.78
CA LEU A 83 -11.07 1.78 -22.73
C LEU A 83 -10.66 3.19 -22.25
N ALA A 84 -9.41 3.58 -22.54
CA ALA A 84 -8.86 4.87 -22.13
C ALA A 84 -9.45 6.06 -22.89
N ASP A 85 -10.21 5.83 -23.96
CA ASP A 85 -11.00 6.84 -24.66
C ASP A 85 -12.03 7.55 -23.77
N ALA A 86 -12.43 6.94 -22.65
CA ALA A 86 -13.33 7.51 -21.65
C ALA A 86 -12.73 8.73 -20.91
N VAL A 87 -11.40 8.84 -20.88
CA VAL A 87 -10.69 9.91 -20.17
C VAL A 87 -10.66 11.17 -21.04
N ALA A 88 -11.05 12.30 -20.44
CA ALA A 88 -11.02 13.58 -21.12
C ALA A 88 -9.58 14.01 -21.47
N ALA A 89 -9.43 14.87 -22.48
CA ALA A 89 -8.12 15.34 -22.94
C ALA A 89 -7.30 16.09 -21.88
N ASP A 90 -7.96 16.64 -20.85
CA ASP A 90 -7.33 17.29 -19.70
C ASP A 90 -6.96 16.30 -18.57
N GLY A 91 -7.14 14.99 -18.78
CA GLY A 91 -6.87 13.94 -17.80
C GLY A 91 -7.96 13.79 -16.74
N TYR A 92 -9.18 14.28 -16.98
CA TYR A 92 -10.32 14.06 -16.11
C TYR A 92 -11.04 12.74 -16.42
N LEU A 93 -11.40 12.01 -15.36
CA LEU A 93 -12.22 10.81 -15.44
C LEU A 93 -13.19 10.79 -14.26
N ALA A 94 -14.45 10.49 -14.53
CA ALA A 94 -15.43 10.23 -13.50
C ALA A 94 -15.91 8.78 -13.55
N VAL A 95 -16.11 8.21 -12.37
CA VAL A 95 -16.71 6.89 -12.18
C VAL A 95 -17.94 7.07 -11.33
N GLU A 96 -19.08 6.62 -11.84
CA GLU A 96 -20.35 6.64 -11.15
C GLU A 96 -20.81 5.21 -10.85
N PHE A 97 -21.21 4.97 -9.61
CA PHE A 97 -21.89 3.75 -9.19
C PHE A 97 -23.34 4.08 -8.85
N ILE A 98 -24.28 3.30 -9.37
CA ILE A 98 -25.70 3.45 -9.09
C ILE A 98 -26.18 2.18 -8.39
N ASN A 99 -26.70 2.33 -7.18
CA ASN A 99 -27.33 1.25 -6.44
C ASN A 99 -28.74 1.03 -6.98
N VAL A 100 -28.92 0.00 -7.80
CA VAL A 100 -30.20 -0.23 -8.49
C VAL A 100 -31.32 -0.65 -7.51
N PRO A 101 -32.59 -0.32 -7.79
CA PRO A 101 -33.73 -0.71 -6.96
C PRO A 101 -33.92 -2.22 -6.74
N LEU A 102 -33.26 -3.06 -7.54
CA LEU A 102 -33.25 -4.51 -7.37
C LEU A 102 -32.56 -4.95 -6.05
N ASN A 103 -31.71 -4.11 -5.48
CA ASN A 103 -31.08 -4.39 -4.20
C ASN A 103 -31.93 -3.85 -3.04
N ASN A 104 -32.00 -4.61 -1.95
CA ASN A 104 -32.66 -4.20 -0.70
C ASN A 104 -31.65 -3.83 0.40
N THR A 105 -30.47 -3.36 0.03
CA THR A 105 -29.39 -3.05 0.99
C THR A 105 -28.60 -1.82 0.58
N VAL A 106 -28.04 -1.13 1.58
CA VAL A 106 -27.15 0.02 1.37
C VAL A 106 -25.76 -0.51 1.03
N VAL A 107 -25.19 -0.03 -0.07
CA VAL A 107 -23.84 -0.38 -0.51
C VAL A 107 -22.86 0.63 0.07
N ILE A 108 -21.78 0.13 0.69
CA ILE A 108 -20.82 0.94 1.44
C ILE A 108 -19.41 0.72 0.88
N PHE A 109 -18.81 1.79 0.37
CA PHE A 109 -17.42 1.80 -0.07
C PHE A 109 -16.49 2.27 1.09
N PRO A 110 -15.50 1.44 1.48
CA PRO A 110 -14.42 1.85 2.37
C PRO A 110 -13.70 3.11 1.85
N LEU A 111 -13.18 3.95 2.74
CA LEU A 111 -12.41 5.13 2.32
C LEU A 111 -11.01 4.77 1.81
N ALA A 112 -10.39 3.74 2.37
CA ALA A 112 -9.01 3.38 2.06
C ALA A 112 -8.90 2.60 0.74
N ASP A 113 -9.71 1.53 0.57
CA ASP A 113 -9.62 0.61 -0.58
C ASP A 113 -10.96 0.48 -1.33
N GLY A 114 -11.82 1.50 -1.28
CA GLY A 114 -13.18 1.38 -1.82
C GLY A 114 -13.24 1.36 -3.34
N LEU A 115 -12.62 2.34 -3.98
CA LEU A 115 -12.59 2.46 -5.44
C LEU A 115 -11.28 3.11 -5.87
N GLU A 116 -10.60 2.46 -6.81
CA GLU A 116 -9.32 2.88 -7.38
C GLU A 116 -9.40 2.79 -8.92
N VAL A 117 -8.79 3.75 -9.59
CA VAL A 117 -8.56 3.69 -11.05
C VAL A 117 -7.09 3.32 -11.26
N LEU A 118 -6.88 2.22 -11.98
CA LEU A 118 -5.56 1.68 -12.30
C LEU A 118 -5.32 1.84 -13.80
N TYR A 119 -4.25 2.52 -14.17
CA TYR A 119 -3.78 2.62 -15.54
C TYR A 119 -2.31 2.20 -15.60
N LYS A 120 -1.84 1.79 -16.77
CA LYS A 120 -0.45 1.36 -16.93
C LYS A 120 0.47 2.56 -16.88
N ALA A 121 1.20 2.66 -15.78
CA ALA A 121 2.26 3.66 -15.62
C ALA A 121 3.62 3.16 -16.13
N ASP A 122 3.87 1.84 -16.11
CA ASP A 122 5.18 1.26 -16.44
C ASP A 122 5.06 -0.20 -16.87
N THR A 123 6.18 -0.80 -17.25
CA THR A 123 6.31 -2.23 -17.53
C THR A 123 6.39 -3.06 -16.24
N PHE A 124 5.82 -4.27 -16.28
CA PHE A 124 5.90 -5.21 -15.17
C PHE A 124 7.36 -5.55 -14.81
N GLY A 125 8.22 -5.77 -15.82
CA GLY A 125 9.63 -6.13 -15.61
C GLY A 125 10.41 -5.06 -14.84
N ALA A 126 10.25 -3.77 -15.20
CA ALA A 126 10.86 -2.68 -14.46
C ALA A 126 10.33 -2.59 -13.02
N ASN A 127 9.02 -2.77 -12.82
CA ASN A 127 8.41 -2.77 -11.50
C ASN A 127 8.88 -3.97 -10.64
N PHE A 128 9.06 -5.14 -11.25
CA PHE A 128 9.62 -6.32 -10.60
C PHE A 128 11.07 -6.09 -10.16
N LEU A 129 11.90 -5.47 -11.00
CA LEU A 129 13.26 -5.10 -10.61
C LEU A 129 13.27 -4.15 -9.42
N ARG A 130 12.34 -3.19 -9.35
CA ARG A 130 12.17 -2.30 -8.18
C ARG A 130 11.83 -3.07 -6.91
N ALA A 131 10.97 -4.09 -7.00
CA ALA A 131 10.66 -4.97 -5.88
C ALA A 131 11.90 -5.75 -5.41
N VAL A 132 12.71 -6.27 -6.34
CA VAL A 132 13.98 -6.96 -6.03
C VAL A 132 14.97 -6.02 -5.36
N ILE A 133 15.14 -4.80 -5.87
CA ILE A 133 15.98 -3.76 -5.24
C ILE A 133 15.50 -3.51 -3.81
N LEU A 134 14.19 -3.38 -3.59
CA LEU A 134 13.66 -3.18 -2.23
C LEU A 134 13.98 -4.35 -1.29
N ILE A 135 13.94 -5.60 -1.78
CA ILE A 135 14.39 -6.76 -0.99
C ILE A 135 15.89 -6.66 -0.69
N MET A 136 16.70 -6.30 -1.67
CA MET A 136 18.14 -6.13 -1.50
C MET A 136 18.49 -5.05 -0.46
N LEU A 137 17.75 -3.93 -0.41
CA LEU A 137 17.91 -2.90 0.64
C LEU A 137 17.66 -3.47 2.05
N ARG A 138 16.73 -4.42 2.20
CA ARG A 138 16.48 -5.11 3.48
C ARG A 138 17.61 -6.04 3.86
N LEU A 139 18.16 -6.77 2.89
CA LEU A 139 19.30 -7.65 3.11
C LEU A 139 20.55 -6.86 3.51
N ILE A 140 20.79 -5.69 2.89
CA ILE A 140 21.89 -4.78 3.29
C ILE A 140 21.73 -4.35 4.75
N PHE A 141 20.52 -3.94 5.17
CA PHE A 141 20.27 -3.59 6.56
C PHE A 141 20.56 -4.76 7.51
N LEU A 142 20.10 -5.98 7.17
CA LEU A 142 20.36 -7.17 7.97
C LEU A 142 21.85 -7.53 8.01
N ALA A 143 22.59 -7.30 6.92
CA ALA A 143 24.03 -7.50 6.88
C ALA A 143 24.76 -6.54 7.83
N VAL A 144 24.41 -5.24 7.82
CA VAL A 144 24.99 -4.25 8.75
C VAL A 144 24.66 -4.60 10.20
N LEU A 145 23.42 -5.02 10.47
CA LEU A 145 23.03 -5.49 11.79
C LEU A 145 23.83 -6.71 12.23
N GLY A 146 24.07 -7.67 11.33
CA GLY A 146 24.92 -8.84 11.59
C GLY A 146 26.37 -8.47 11.88
N ILE A 147 26.93 -7.51 11.13
CA ILE A 147 28.27 -6.97 11.38
C ILE A 147 28.32 -6.36 12.78
N LEU A 148 27.35 -5.50 13.14
CA LEU A 148 27.25 -4.93 14.48
C LEU A 148 27.17 -6.02 15.56
N ALA A 149 26.28 -6.99 15.41
CA ALA A 149 26.10 -8.06 16.38
C ALA A 149 27.39 -8.88 16.58
N SER A 150 28.13 -9.14 15.50
CA SER A 150 29.42 -9.85 15.56
C SER A 150 30.53 -9.10 16.29
N THR A 151 30.38 -7.78 16.51
CA THR A 151 31.38 -6.99 17.24
C THR A 151 31.42 -7.28 18.73
N PHE A 152 30.37 -7.87 19.32
CA PHE A 152 30.31 -8.16 20.76
C PHE A 152 29.66 -9.51 21.11
N LEU A 153 29.02 -10.19 20.16
CA LEU A 153 28.41 -11.51 20.37
C LEU A 153 29.21 -12.62 19.67
N SER A 154 29.08 -13.84 20.16
CA SER A 154 29.57 -15.02 19.44
C SER A 154 28.74 -15.26 18.16
N PHE A 155 29.33 -15.93 17.17
CA PHE A 155 28.70 -16.16 15.87
C PHE A 155 27.29 -16.77 15.97
N PRO A 156 27.03 -17.84 16.75
CA PRO A 156 25.68 -18.41 16.86
C PRO A 156 24.66 -17.43 17.45
N VAL A 157 25.07 -16.64 18.44
CA VAL A 157 24.19 -15.67 19.13
C VAL A 157 23.90 -14.48 18.23
N ALA A 158 24.87 -14.01 17.45
CA ALA A 158 24.68 -12.93 16.49
C ALA A 158 23.63 -13.29 15.41
N ILE A 159 23.66 -14.52 14.90
CA ILE A 159 22.68 -15.01 13.92
C ILE A 159 21.27 -15.05 14.53
N LEU A 160 21.14 -15.59 15.75
CA LEU A 160 19.86 -15.65 16.46
C LEU A 160 19.29 -14.25 16.71
N LEU A 161 20.12 -13.28 17.09
CA LEU A 161 19.71 -11.89 17.26
C LEU A 161 19.21 -11.28 15.94
N CYS A 162 19.92 -11.50 14.83
CA CYS A 162 19.50 -11.02 13.52
C CYS A 162 18.15 -11.60 13.10
N LEU A 163 17.95 -12.91 13.32
CA LEU A 163 16.69 -13.59 13.03
C LEU A 163 15.54 -13.05 13.90
N MET A 164 15.79 -12.83 15.19
CA MET A 164 14.82 -12.28 16.13
C MET A 164 14.40 -10.86 15.73
N ILE A 165 15.35 -10.01 15.36
CA ILE A 165 15.08 -8.64 14.87
C ILE A 165 14.32 -8.68 13.54
N PHE A 166 14.69 -9.57 12.61
CA PHE A 166 13.99 -9.74 11.34
C PHE A 166 12.53 -10.17 11.53
N SER A 167 12.27 -11.17 12.37
CA SER A 167 10.92 -11.64 12.68
C SER A 167 10.09 -10.53 13.34
N THR A 168 10.67 -9.80 14.29
CA THR A 168 10.02 -8.66 14.94
C THR A 168 9.72 -7.53 13.93
N ALA A 169 10.65 -7.27 13.01
CA ALA A 169 10.48 -6.27 11.96
C ALA A 169 9.33 -6.59 10.99
N ILE A 170 9.13 -7.87 10.66
CA ILE A 170 8.00 -8.33 9.84
C ILE A 170 6.67 -8.15 10.58
N VAL A 171 6.62 -8.41 11.88
CA VAL A 171 5.37 -8.37 12.66
C VAL A 171 5.07 -6.99 13.26
N SER A 172 6.06 -6.08 13.25
CA SER A 172 6.00 -4.76 13.89
C SER A 172 4.78 -3.90 13.51
N GLY A 173 4.31 -3.97 12.25
CA GLY A 173 3.15 -3.21 11.79
C GLY A 173 1.86 -3.63 12.51
N PHE A 174 1.60 -4.93 12.55
CA PHE A 174 0.47 -5.52 13.23
C PHE A 174 0.47 -5.22 14.74
N VAL A 175 1.65 -5.28 15.37
CA VAL A 175 1.81 -4.97 16.81
C VAL A 175 1.40 -3.53 17.09
N ILE A 176 1.91 -2.57 16.30
CA ILE A 176 1.59 -1.16 16.45
C ILE A 176 0.08 -0.92 16.31
N GLU A 177 -0.54 -1.46 15.26
CA GLU A 177 -1.97 -1.30 14.99
C GLU A 177 -2.83 -1.90 16.10
N SER A 178 -2.43 -3.06 16.63
CA SER A 178 -3.13 -3.70 17.75
C SER A 178 -3.08 -2.85 19.02
N PHE A 179 -1.93 -2.25 19.33
CA PHE A 179 -1.79 -1.38 20.51
C PHE A 179 -2.51 -0.04 20.35
N GLU A 180 -2.65 0.49 19.14
CA GLU A 180 -3.46 1.69 18.88
C GLU A 180 -4.96 1.46 19.14
N TYR A 181 -5.43 0.21 19.12
CA TYR A 181 -6.81 -0.15 19.41
C TYR A 181 -7.10 -0.36 20.91
N ILE A 182 -6.06 -0.55 21.73
CA ILE A 182 -6.19 -0.80 23.18
C ILE A 182 -6.27 0.54 23.94
N SER A 183 -7.13 0.59 24.97
CA SER A 183 -7.55 1.80 25.69
C SER A 183 -6.40 2.65 26.27
N ALA A 184 -6.71 3.94 26.48
CA ALA A 184 -5.79 5.02 26.84
C ALA A 184 -4.92 4.80 28.08
N GLU A 185 -5.29 3.90 29.01
CA GLU A 185 -4.52 3.67 30.24
C GLU A 185 -3.26 2.83 30.04
N LEU A 186 -3.25 1.91 29.06
CA LEU A 186 -2.03 1.18 28.64
C LEU A 186 -1.18 2.00 27.66
N SER A 187 -1.67 3.16 27.22
CA SER A 187 -1.02 3.97 26.18
C SER A 187 0.28 4.63 26.65
N GLY A 188 0.44 4.94 27.94
CA GLY A 188 1.63 5.62 28.45
C GLY A 188 2.89 4.76 28.33
N VAL A 189 2.88 3.55 28.88
CA VAL A 189 4.02 2.61 28.81
C VAL A 189 4.33 2.25 27.36
N TYR A 190 3.30 2.00 26.54
CA TYR A 190 3.48 1.73 25.12
C TYR A 190 4.13 2.91 24.39
N TYR A 191 3.66 4.13 24.60
CA TYR A 191 4.14 5.31 23.89
C TYR A 191 5.57 5.68 24.28
N TYR A 192 5.92 5.57 25.56
CA TYR A 192 7.23 5.98 26.06
C TYR A 192 8.30 4.88 26.03
N ALA A 193 7.94 3.60 26.21
CA ALA A 193 8.92 2.51 26.25
C ALA A 193 8.95 1.68 24.96
N VAL A 194 7.78 1.23 24.47
CA VAL A 194 7.71 0.23 23.40
C VAL A 194 7.79 0.85 22.00
N LYS A 195 7.05 1.95 21.77
CA LYS A 195 6.99 2.66 20.49
C LYS A 195 8.36 3.13 19.97
N PRO A 196 9.26 3.75 20.77
CA PRO A 196 10.57 4.16 20.27
C PRO A 196 11.44 2.98 19.86
N ILE A 197 11.39 1.86 20.62
CA ILE A 197 12.12 0.63 20.29
C ILE A 197 11.62 0.06 18.96
N ILE A 198 10.30 -0.04 18.76
CA ILE A 198 9.72 -0.53 17.49
C ILE A 198 9.98 0.45 16.33
N GLN A 199 10.05 1.77 16.59
CA GLN A 199 10.43 2.76 15.58
C GLN A 199 11.89 2.64 15.15
N LEU A 200 12.78 2.28 16.07
CA LEU A 200 14.18 1.99 15.78
C LEU A 200 14.30 0.77 14.86
N LEU A 201 13.50 -0.27 15.11
CA LEU A 201 13.44 -1.46 14.24
C LEU A 201 13.02 -1.11 12.81
N PRO A 202 13.56 -1.80 11.79
CA PRO A 202 13.09 -1.61 10.42
C PRO A 202 11.64 -2.10 10.30
N ARG A 203 10.77 -1.32 9.66
CA ARG A 203 9.36 -1.67 9.49
C ARG A 203 9.15 -2.40 8.16
N PHE A 204 9.53 -3.68 8.10
CA PHE A 204 9.46 -4.46 6.85
C PHE A 204 8.04 -4.80 6.41
N ASP A 205 7.06 -4.76 7.33
CA ASP A 205 5.64 -4.98 7.00
C ASP A 205 5.08 -3.95 6.00
N ARG A 206 5.25 -2.65 6.28
CA ARG A 206 4.67 -1.58 5.45
C ARG A 206 5.29 -1.53 4.06
N LEU A 207 6.52 -1.98 3.94
CA LEU A 207 7.28 -1.95 2.71
C LEU A 207 7.18 -3.25 1.92
N ASN A 208 6.29 -4.18 2.25
CA ASN A 208 6.27 -5.52 1.64
C ASN A 208 6.04 -5.46 0.11
N PRO A 209 6.98 -5.96 -0.73
CA PRO A 209 6.80 -5.96 -2.18
C PRO A 209 5.55 -6.68 -2.66
N SER A 210 5.08 -7.71 -1.93
CA SER A 210 3.87 -8.44 -2.31
C SER A 210 2.62 -7.55 -2.32
N LYS A 211 2.56 -6.54 -1.44
CA LYS A 211 1.47 -5.54 -1.41
C LYS A 211 1.42 -4.68 -2.69
N PHE A 212 2.49 -4.67 -3.48
CA PHE A 212 2.55 -3.95 -4.75
C PHE A 212 2.48 -4.89 -5.95
N LEU A 213 3.21 -6.01 -5.92
CA LEU A 213 3.27 -6.94 -7.05
C LEU A 213 1.97 -7.72 -7.27
N VAL A 214 1.32 -8.21 -6.19
CA VAL A 214 0.07 -8.98 -6.31
C VAL A 214 -1.06 -8.16 -6.93
N PRO A 215 -1.33 -6.92 -6.50
CA PRO A 215 -2.32 -6.05 -7.15
C PRO A 215 -1.76 -5.28 -8.35
N ALA A 216 -0.58 -5.64 -8.89
CA ALA A 216 0.09 -4.96 -10.00
C ALA A 216 0.25 -3.43 -9.83
N ARG A 217 0.41 -2.96 -8.58
CA ARG A 217 0.65 -1.54 -8.26
C ARG A 217 2.09 -1.14 -8.53
N LEU A 218 2.27 0.10 -8.97
CA LEU A 218 3.59 0.68 -9.23
C LEU A 218 4.35 0.92 -7.92
N LEU A 219 5.57 0.40 -7.83
CA LEU A 219 6.57 0.85 -6.88
C LEU A 219 7.24 2.11 -7.44
N SER A 220 7.02 3.24 -6.77
CA SER A 220 7.62 4.50 -7.19
C SER A 220 9.11 4.57 -6.82
N TRP A 221 9.91 5.21 -7.68
CA TRP A 221 11.33 5.48 -7.38
C TRP A 221 11.51 6.34 -6.14
N SER A 222 10.59 7.28 -5.90
CA SER A 222 10.61 8.12 -4.70
C SER A 222 10.42 7.30 -3.42
N LEU A 223 9.54 6.28 -3.44
CA LEU A 223 9.38 5.35 -2.33
C LEU A 223 10.68 4.56 -2.10
N LEU A 224 11.26 4.00 -3.16
CA LEU A 224 12.54 3.27 -3.07
C LEU A 224 13.67 4.14 -2.51
N ALA A 225 13.82 5.36 -3.02
CA ALA A 225 14.84 6.30 -2.57
C ALA A 225 14.63 6.69 -1.10
N ARG A 226 13.39 6.95 -0.68
CA ARG A 226 13.04 7.21 0.72
C ARG A 226 13.37 6.03 1.62
N VAL A 227 13.09 4.81 1.17
CA VAL A 227 13.42 3.58 1.90
C VAL A 227 14.93 3.43 2.03
N ALA A 228 15.68 3.60 0.94
CA ALA A 228 17.14 3.54 0.94
C ALA A 228 17.75 4.59 1.89
N ALA A 229 17.30 5.84 1.80
CA ALA A 229 17.79 6.93 2.66
C ALA A 229 17.53 6.65 4.15
N ILE A 230 16.31 6.23 4.52
CA ILE A 230 15.98 5.98 5.93
C ILE A 230 16.68 4.72 6.44
N MET A 231 16.62 3.61 5.70
CA MET A 231 17.15 2.34 6.19
C MET A 231 18.67 2.26 6.12
N ILE A 232 19.25 2.67 5.00
CA ILE A 232 20.70 2.56 4.79
C ILE A 232 21.38 3.78 5.38
N CYS A 233 21.08 4.98 4.89
CA CYS A 233 21.86 6.15 5.29
C CYS A 233 21.66 6.51 6.78
N ILE A 234 20.42 6.48 7.29
CA ILE A 234 20.16 6.87 8.69
C ILE A 234 20.37 5.68 9.63
N LYS A 235 19.58 4.61 9.48
CA LYS A 235 19.60 3.50 10.46
C LYS A 235 20.89 2.69 10.40
N ALA A 236 21.38 2.34 9.22
CA ALA A 236 22.62 1.58 9.12
C ALA A 236 23.84 2.39 9.57
N SER A 237 23.88 3.70 9.29
CA SER A 237 24.94 4.58 9.85
C SER A 237 24.88 4.68 11.37
N LEU A 238 23.69 4.70 11.98
CA LEU A 238 23.55 4.69 13.43
C LEU A 238 24.07 3.37 14.03
N LEU A 239 23.75 2.23 13.41
CA LEU A 239 24.26 0.93 13.81
C LEU A 239 25.80 0.85 13.64
N LEU A 240 26.33 1.43 12.56
CA LEU A 240 27.78 1.49 12.33
C LEU A 240 28.47 2.35 13.39
N LEU A 241 27.93 3.52 13.73
CA LEU A 241 28.48 4.38 14.77
C LEU A 241 28.48 3.66 16.11
N LEU A 242 27.40 2.93 16.43
CA LEU A 242 27.31 2.10 17.63
C LEU A 242 28.35 0.97 17.63
N ALA A 243 28.59 0.33 16.48
CA ALA A 243 29.64 -0.68 16.33
C ALA A 243 31.04 -0.09 16.59
N LEU A 244 31.32 1.09 16.03
CA LEU A 244 32.59 1.80 16.23
C LEU A 244 32.77 2.20 17.70
N LEU A 245 31.72 2.67 18.36
CA LEU A 245 31.77 2.98 19.79
C LEU A 245 32.11 1.72 20.61
N ILE A 246 31.39 0.62 20.40
CA ILE A 246 31.66 -0.65 21.09
C ILE A 246 33.12 -1.07 20.89
N PHE A 247 33.65 -1.00 19.66
CA PHE A 247 35.04 -1.30 19.40
C PHE A 247 36.02 -0.32 20.05
N SER A 248 35.70 0.97 20.10
CA SER A 248 36.57 1.96 20.75
C SER A 248 36.72 1.71 22.26
N TYR A 249 35.69 1.17 22.90
CA TYR A 249 35.74 0.74 24.31
C TYR A 249 36.39 -0.64 24.50
N ARG A 250 36.49 -1.47 23.45
CA ARG A 250 37.22 -2.74 23.47
C ARG A 250 38.65 -2.48 23.03
N GLU A 251 39.50 -2.08 23.98
CA GLU A 251 40.94 -1.85 23.72
C GLU A 251 41.57 -3.02 22.95
N ILE A 252 42.29 -2.70 21.87
CA ILE A 252 42.91 -3.68 20.97
C ILE A 252 44.11 -4.29 21.68
N ALA A 253 43.93 -5.47 22.27
CA ALA A 253 45.02 -6.21 22.87
C ALA A 253 46.03 -6.65 21.79
N ARG A 254 47.24 -6.08 21.83
CA ARG A 254 48.36 -6.53 21.01
C ARG A 254 48.89 -7.83 21.59
N ILE A 255 48.63 -8.96 20.93
CA ILE A 255 49.30 -10.21 21.26
C ILE A 255 50.75 -10.08 20.81
N VAL A 256 51.68 -10.04 21.76
CA VAL A 256 53.11 -10.24 21.51
C VAL A 256 53.36 -11.72 21.73
N VAL A 257 53.59 -12.46 20.63
CA VAL A 257 54.25 -13.78 20.68
C VAL A 257 55.68 -13.58 20.22
#